data_AF-A0A1G2F3M3-F1
#
_entry.id   AF-A0A1G2F3M3-F1
#
_cell.length_a   1.000
_cell.length_b   1.000
_cell.length_c   1.000
_cell.angle_alpha   90.00
_cell.angle_beta   90.00
_cell.angle_gamma   90.00
#
_symmetry.space_group_name_H-M   'P 1'
#
loop_
_entity.id
_entity.type
_entity.pdbx_description
1 polymer ?
#
loop_
_entity_poly.entity_id
_entity_poly.type
_entity_poly.pdbx_seq_one_letter_code
_entity_poly.pdbx_strand_id
1 'polypeptide(L)'
;MLSRIPIDLGKVKKEDTDKEILRVAISAELDAVNLYEQLYSAAGDEDIKKVFLEIAKEEKTHIGEFQALLLRKDEEQKRELEEGRREVEELI
;
A
#
# COMPACT_ATOMS: atom_id res chain seq x y z
N MET A 1 -9.85 -6.46 -2.77
CA MET A 1 -9.10 -7.51 -2.04
C MET A 1 -8.48 -8.46 -3.03
N LEU A 2 -7.16 -8.54 -3.01
CA LEU A 2 -6.36 -9.50 -3.74
C LEU A 2 -6.78 -10.93 -3.37
N SER A 3 -7.66 -11.52 -4.16
CA SER A 3 -8.05 -12.94 -4.03
C SER A 3 -6.90 -13.88 -4.39
N ARG A 4 -5.91 -13.37 -5.13
CA ARG A 4 -4.65 -14.02 -5.49
C ARG A 4 -3.56 -12.96 -5.57
N ILE A 5 -2.33 -13.35 -5.21
CA ILE A 5 -1.15 -12.52 -5.41
C ILE A 5 -0.95 -12.33 -6.93
N PRO A 6 -0.90 -11.09 -7.44
CA PRO A 6 -0.88 -10.81 -8.87
C PRO A 6 0.52 -10.89 -9.49
N ILE A 7 1.43 -11.65 -8.88
CA ILE A 7 2.80 -11.85 -9.38
C ILE A 7 3.16 -13.33 -9.43
N ASP A 8 3.78 -13.74 -10.53
CA ASP A 8 4.39 -15.06 -10.68
C ASP A 8 5.88 -14.94 -10.35
N LEU A 9 6.22 -15.23 -9.08
CA LEU A 9 7.60 -15.12 -8.59
C LEU A 9 8.58 -16.03 -9.35
N GLY A 10 8.11 -17.07 -10.03
CA GLY A 10 8.95 -17.93 -10.88
C GLY A 10 9.42 -17.24 -12.17
N LYS A 11 8.82 -16.10 -12.53
CA LYS A 11 9.15 -15.31 -13.72
C LYS A 11 9.84 -13.98 -13.41
N VAL A 12 9.95 -13.62 -12.14
CA VAL A 12 10.65 -12.41 -11.70
C VAL A 12 12.14 -12.73 -11.58
N LYS A 13 13.01 -11.80 -12.01
CA LYS A 13 14.44 -11.95 -11.76
C LYS A 13 14.69 -12.01 -10.26
N LYS A 14 15.65 -12.84 -9.85
CA LYS A 14 15.98 -13.00 -8.43
C LYS A 14 16.34 -11.68 -7.74
N GLU A 15 17.00 -10.78 -8.46
CA GLU A 15 17.39 -9.45 -7.97
C GLU A 15 16.22 -8.47 -7.75
N ASP A 16 15.10 -8.68 -8.44
CA ASP A 16 13.91 -7.82 -8.33
C ASP A 16 12.81 -8.44 -7.45
N THR A 17 12.96 -9.70 -7.06
CA THR A 17 11.98 -10.46 -6.28
C THR A 17 11.57 -9.72 -5.00
N ASP A 18 12.52 -9.18 -4.23
CA ASP A 18 12.22 -8.44 -3.01
C ASP A 18 11.41 -7.17 -3.28
N LYS A 19 11.70 -6.46 -4.39
CA LYS A 19 10.98 -5.24 -4.76
C LYS A 19 9.53 -5.58 -5.10
N GLU A 20 9.30 -6.64 -5.87
CA GLU A 20 7.95 -7.07 -6.24
C GLU A 20 7.14 -7.54 -5.02
N ILE A 21 7.76 -8.27 -4.09
CA ILE A 21 7.10 -8.68 -2.84
C ILE A 21 6.65 -7.45 -2.04
N LEU A 22 7.50 -6.42 -1.93
CA LEU A 22 7.16 -5.18 -1.23
C LEU A 22 6.04 -4.40 -1.95
N ARG A 23 6.05 -4.33 -3.28
CA ARG A 23 4.97 -3.68 -4.05
C ARG A 23 3.63 -4.41 -3.89
N VAL A 24 3.64 -5.74 -3.86
CA VAL A 24 2.44 -6.53 -3.58
C VAL A 24 1.93 -6.29 -2.16
N ALA A 25 2.83 -6.22 -1.17
CA ALA A 25 2.46 -5.91 0.21
C ALA A 25 1.79 -4.54 0.32
N ILE A 26 2.40 -3.48 -0.26
CA ILE A 26 1.80 -2.14 -0.31
C ILE A 26 0.42 -2.16 -0.97
N SER A 27 0.26 -2.90 -2.07
CA SER A 27 -1.03 -3.03 -2.76
C SER A 27 -2.08 -3.72 -1.89
N ALA A 28 -1.69 -4.74 -1.12
CA ALA A 28 -2.58 -5.45 -0.20
C ALA A 28 -3.05 -4.53 0.93
N GLU A 29 -2.15 -3.73 1.51
CA GLU A 29 -2.51 -2.79 2.57
C GLU A 29 -3.42 -1.67 2.07
N LEU A 30 -3.19 -1.13 0.86
CA LEU A 30 -4.09 -0.15 0.25
C LEU A 30 -5.50 -0.73 0.01
N ASP A 31 -5.58 -1.99 -0.43
CA ASP A 31 -6.84 -2.71 -0.56
C ASP A 31 -7.56 -2.87 0.79
N ALA A 32 -6.80 -3.15 1.86
CA ALA A 32 -7.32 -3.29 3.22
C ALA A 32 -7.83 -1.96 3.78
N VAL A 33 -7.10 -0.86 3.61
CA VAL A 33 -7.54 0.50 3.95
C VAL A 33 -8.89 0.81 3.30
N ASN A 34 -8.98 0.62 1.98
CA ASN A 34 -10.21 0.88 1.23
C ASN A 34 -11.39 0.03 1.74
N LEU A 35 -11.15 -1.25 2.02
CA LEU A 35 -12.17 -2.15 2.56
C LEU A 35 -12.66 -1.68 3.94
N TYR A 36 -11.75 -1.44 4.88
CA TYR A 36 -12.12 -1.13 6.26
C TYR A 36 -12.79 0.24 6.37
N GLU A 37 -12.40 1.23 5.56
CA GLU A 37 -13.11 2.51 5.49
C GLU A 37 -14.52 2.37 4.89
N GLN A 38 -14.72 1.47 3.92
CA GLN A 38 -16.06 1.14 3.40
C GLN A 38 -16.92 0.43 4.44
N LEU A 39 -16.36 -0.54 5.18
CA LEU A 39 -17.06 -1.25 6.24
C LEU A 39 -17.40 -0.34 7.42
N TYR A 40 -16.49 0.57 7.79
CA TYR A 40 -16.76 1.66 8.74
C TYR A 40 -17.96 2.49 8.29
N SER A 41 -18.00 2.89 7.02
CA SER A 41 -19.09 3.72 6.48
C SER A 41 -20.43 3.00 6.43
N ALA A 42 -20.42 1.66 6.28
CA ALA A 42 -21.62 0.83 6.23
C ALA A 42 -22.12 0.36 7.61
N ALA A 43 -21.26 0.35 8.63
CA ALA A 43 -21.61 -0.13 9.96
C ALA A 43 -22.62 0.82 10.65
N GLY A 44 -23.60 0.24 11.35
CA GLY A 44 -24.57 1.00 12.16
C GLY A 44 -24.19 1.09 13.64
N ASP A 45 -23.32 0.20 14.11
CA ASP A 45 -22.85 0.12 15.50
C ASP A 45 -21.57 0.94 15.68
N GLU A 46 -21.53 1.78 16.73
CA GLU A 46 -20.43 2.73 16.96
C GLU A 46 -19.14 2.07 17.43
N ASP A 47 -19.21 0.94 18.15
CA ASP A 47 -18.02 0.21 18.57
C ASP A 47 -17.37 -0.49 17.37
N ILE A 48 -18.18 -1.09 16.49
CA ILE A 48 -17.71 -1.69 15.23
C ILE A 48 -17.05 -0.63 14.35
N LYS A 49 -17.67 0.54 14.19
CA LYS A 49 -17.09 1.67 13.45
C LYS A 49 -15.72 2.04 14.00
N LYS A 50 -15.63 2.24 15.32
CA LYS A 50 -14.37 2.63 15.97
C LYS A 50 -13.27 1.63 15.67
N VAL A 51 -13.55 0.33 15.77
CA VAL A 51 -12.57 -0.72 15.47
C VAL A 51 -12.12 -0.68 14.00
N PHE A 52 -13.04 -0.61 13.04
CA PHE A 52 -12.65 -0.54 11.62
C PHE A 52 -11.82 0.71 11.29
N LEU A 53 -12.16 1.85 11.88
CA LEU A 53 -11.42 3.08 11.66
C LEU A 53 -10.01 3.02 12.25
N GLU A 54 -9.82 2.40 13.42
CA GLU A 54 -8.49 2.20 14.00
C GLU A 54 -7.66 1.20 13.17
N ILE A 55 -8.24 0.08 12.75
CA ILE A 55 -7.54 -0.89 11.87
C ILE A 55 -7.12 -0.21 10.56
N ALA A 56 -8.02 0.56 9.91
CA ALA A 56 -7.69 1.29 8.68
C ALA A 56 -6.52 2.29 8.86
N LYS A 57 -6.33 2.84 10.06
CA LYS A 57 -5.16 3.69 10.37
C LYS A 57 -3.88 2.87 10.52
N GLU A 58 -3.95 1.71 11.17
CA GLU A 58 -2.80 0.80 11.32
C GLU A 58 -2.29 0.32 9.96
N GLU A 59 -3.18 -0.03 9.01
CA GLU A 59 -2.76 -0.44 7.67
C GLU A 59 -2.05 0.70 6.91
N LYS A 60 -2.41 1.97 7.16
CA LYS A 60 -1.67 3.12 6.61
C LYS A 60 -0.25 3.22 7.16
N THR A 61 -0.03 2.80 8.41
CA THR A 61 1.32 2.67 8.97
C THR A 61 2.08 1.53 8.29
N HIS A 62 1.45 0.37 8.09
CA HIS A 62 2.08 -0.75 7.38
C HIS A 62 2.49 -0.40 5.95
N ILE A 63 1.67 0.38 5.21
CA ILE A 63 2.06 0.95 3.91
C ILE A 63 3.39 1.71 4.02
N GLY A 64 3.52 2.57 5.03
CA GLY A 64 4.74 3.34 5.28
C GLY A 64 5.96 2.46 5.58
N GLU A 65 5.79 1.40 6.36
CA GLU A 65 6.86 0.44 6.68
C GLU A 65 7.38 -0.28 5.42
N PHE A 66 6.46 -0.80 4.59
CA PHE A 66 6.84 -1.46 3.33
C PHE A 66 7.43 -0.48 2.32
N GLN A 67 6.87 0.73 2.22
CA GLN A 67 7.40 1.76 1.34
C GLN A 67 8.82 2.17 1.75
N ALA A 68 9.10 2.31 3.05
CA ALA A 68 10.45 2.60 3.54
C ALA A 68 11.46 1.52 3.13
N LEU A 69 11.07 0.24 3.19
CA LEU A 69 11.92 -0.86 2.72
C LEU A 69 12.09 -0.86 1.20
N LEU A 70 11.03 -0.56 0.44
CA LEU A 70 11.06 -0.50 -1.02
C LEU A 70 12.03 0.58 -1.49
N LEU A 71 11.95 1.78 -0.91
CA LEU A 71 12.81 2.91 -1.28
C LEU A 71 14.29 2.70 -0.93
N ARG A 72 14.60 1.80 0.00
CA ARG A 72 15.99 1.38 0.27
C ARG A 72 16.54 0.40 -0.76
N LYS A 73 15.67 -0.26 -1.53
CA LYS A 73 16.03 -1.28 -2.54
C LYS A 73 15.85 -0.79 -3.97
N ASP A 74 15.03 0.23 -4.18
CA ASP A 74 14.62 0.72 -5.48
C ASP A 74 14.83 2.24 -5.60
N GLU A 75 16.06 2.61 -6.00
CA GLU A 75 16.44 4.02 -6.21
C GLU A 75 15.70 4.68 -7.37
N GLU A 76 15.21 3.90 -8.34
CA GLU A 76 14.36 4.43 -9.42
C GLU A 76 13.01 4.83 -8.86
N GLN A 77 12.33 3.94 -8.13
CA GLN A 77 11.06 4.25 -7.46
C GLN A 77 11.14 5.49 -6.56
N LYS A 78 12.27 5.68 -5.87
CA LYS A 78 12.51 6.86 -5.04
C LYS A 78 12.54 8.16 -5.86
N ARG A 79 13.30 8.18 -6.98
CA ARG A 79 13.37 9.35 -7.87
C ARG A 79 12.01 9.67 -8.49
N GLU A 80 11.29 8.64 -8.97
CA GLU A 80 9.98 8.83 -9.58
C GLU A 80 8.92 9.33 -8.59
N LEU A 81 9.02 8.96 -7.30
CA LEU A 81 8.13 9.52 -6.27
C LEU A 81 8.40 11.00 -5.98
N GLU A 82 9.67 11.42 -6.02
CA GLU A 82 10.03 12.84 -5.89
C GLU A 82 9.56 13.64 -7.11
N GLU A 83 9.70 13.10 -8.32
CA GLU A 83 9.26 13.76 -9.54
C GLU A 83 7.73 13.84 -9.63
N GLY A 84 7.01 12.74 -9.39
CA GLY A 84 5.55 12.75 -9.37
C GLY A 84 4.97 13.73 -8.35
N ARG A 85 5.67 13.98 -7.23
CA ARG A 85 5.29 15.05 -6.30
C ARG A 85 5.42 16.43 -6.94
N ARG A 86 6.53 16.71 -7.65
CA ARG A 86 6.74 17.99 -8.35
C ARG A 86 5.71 18.20 -9.45
N GLU A 87 5.41 17.17 -10.23
CA GLU A 87 4.39 17.24 -11.28
C GLU A 87 3.02 17.65 -10.70
N VAL A 88 2.62 17.10 -9.54
CA VAL A 88 1.38 17.53 -8.88
C VAL A 88 1.46 18.97 -8.39
N GLU A 89 2.57 19.38 -7.78
CA GLU A 89 2.79 20.77 -7.32
C GLU A 89 2.77 21.79 -8.47
N GLU A 90 3.10 21.40 -9.70
CA GLU A 90 2.99 22.26 -10.88
C GLU A 90 1.57 22.30 -11.47
N LEU A 91 0.76 21.27 -11.24
CA LEU A 91 -0.59 21.13 -11.80
C LEU A 91 -1.69 21.84 -10.97
N ILE A 92 -1.49 22.02 -9.66
CA ILE A 92 -2.47 22.59 -8.72
C ILE A 92 -2.04 23.97 -8.20
#